data_AF-A0A928VKG1-F1
#
_entry.id   AF-A0A928VKG1-F1
#
_cell.length_a   1.000
_cell.length_b   1.000
_cell.length_c   1.000
_cell.angle_alpha   90.00
_cell.angle_beta   90.00
_cell.angle_gamma   90.00
#
_symmetry.space_group_name_H-M   'P 1'
#
loop_
_entity.id
_entity.type
_entity.pdbx_description
1 polymer ?
#
loop_
_entity_poly.entity_id
_entity_poly.type
_entity_poly.pdbx_seq_one_letter_code
_entity_poly.pdbx_strand_id
1 'polypeptide(L)'
;MHWFDIFTDVLTILSIGVAAIAVFQNSRITKRQWNVDVYTIYSQRYADVIHAFPDDAFANRFNAELLPPPNAQLNQVIYRYLSLISDVYYLYRTGYIDQSVWDMWKPETDRTLASPLIARQWPNLKDEFMIHPEFFQYVNEAQKP
;
A
#
# COMPACT_ATOMS: atom_id res chain seq x y z
N MET A 1 -52.13 -18.98 26.35
CA MET A 1 -50.70 -19.29 26.56
C MET A 1 -49.92 -19.10 25.25
N HIS A 2 -50.32 -19.74 24.15
CA HIS A 2 -49.67 -19.62 22.82
C HIS A 2 -49.44 -18.21 22.22
N TRP A 3 -50.24 -17.20 22.57
CA TRP A 3 -50.06 -15.84 22.03
C TRP A 3 -48.80 -15.16 22.58
N PHE A 4 -48.39 -15.51 23.80
CA PHE A 4 -47.18 -14.98 24.43
C PHE A 4 -45.93 -15.54 23.75
N ASP A 5 -45.94 -16.84 23.43
CA ASP A 5 -44.84 -17.52 22.73
C ASP A 5 -44.63 -16.92 21.33
N ILE A 6 -45.70 -16.71 20.57
CA ILE A 6 -45.65 -16.05 19.25
C ILE A 6 -45.08 -14.63 19.38
N PHE A 7 -45.49 -13.88 20.40
CA PHE A 7 -44.99 -12.53 20.63
C PHE A 7 -43.50 -12.52 20.94
N THR A 8 -43.02 -13.42 21.81
CA THR A 8 -41.59 -13.53 22.12
C THR A 8 -40.78 -13.97 20.91
N ASP A 9 -41.28 -14.90 20.09
CA ASP A 9 -40.62 -15.35 18.87
C ASP A 9 -40.45 -14.22 17.86
N VAL A 10 -41.50 -13.40 17.67
CA VAL A 10 -41.44 -12.21 16.81
C VAL A 10 -40.39 -11.21 17.33
N LEU A 11 -40.34 -10.95 18.63
CA LEU A 11 -39.34 -10.06 19.23
C LEU A 11 -37.91 -10.58 19.08
N THR A 12 -37.71 -11.89 19.23
CA THR A 12 -36.40 -12.52 19.02
C THR A 12 -35.95 -12.40 17.57
N ILE A 13 -36.85 -12.67 16.60
CA ILE A 13 -36.54 -12.52 15.17
C ILE A 13 -36.17 -11.07 14.84
N LEU A 14 -36.93 -10.10 15.36
CA LEU A 14 -36.62 -8.68 15.16
C LEU A 14 -35.27 -8.29 15.76
N SER A 15 -34.95 -8.79 16.95
CA SER A 15 -33.68 -8.52 17.63
C SER A 15 -32.48 -9.09 16.86
N ILE A 16 -32.60 -10.32 16.34
CA ILE A 16 -31.60 -10.94 15.47
C ILE A 16 -31.43 -10.12 14.19
N GLY A 17 -32.52 -9.64 13.60
CA GLY A 17 -32.48 -8.77 12.42
C GLY A 17 -31.72 -7.47 12.66
N VAL A 18 -32.02 -6.77 13.77
CA VAL A 18 -31.31 -5.55 14.17
C VAL A 18 -29.82 -5.82 14.43
N ALA A 19 -29.51 -6.91 15.14
CA ALA A 19 -28.12 -7.31 15.41
C ALA A 19 -27.35 -7.61 14.11
N ALA A 20 -27.96 -8.30 13.16
CA ALA A 20 -27.34 -8.59 11.87
C ALA A 20 -27.05 -7.31 11.07
N ILE A 21 -27.98 -6.36 11.05
CA ILE A 21 -27.78 -5.04 10.42
C ILE A 21 -26.64 -4.28 11.08
N ALA A 22 -26.60 -4.26 12.42
CA ALA A 22 -25.55 -3.59 13.18
C ALA A 22 -24.16 -4.19 12.89
N VAL A 23 -24.04 -5.52 12.87
CA VAL A 23 -22.78 -6.21 12.52
C VAL A 23 -22.33 -5.86 11.10
N PHE A 24 -23.26 -5.84 10.15
CA PHE A 24 -22.95 -5.50 8.76
C PHE A 24 -22.47 -4.05 8.61
N GLN A 25 -23.13 -3.10 9.26
CA GLN A 25 -22.73 -1.69 9.28
C GLN A 25 -21.37 -1.51 9.95
N ASN A 26 -21.15 -2.15 11.11
CA ASN A 26 -19.90 -2.08 11.84
C ASN A 26 -18.74 -2.62 10.99
N SER A 27 -18.93 -3.77 10.33
CA SER A 27 -17.93 -4.34 9.42
C SER A 27 -17.51 -3.35 8.31
N ARG A 28 -18.47 -2.63 7.72
CA ARG A 28 -18.17 -1.59 6.70
C ARG A 28 -17.42 -0.40 7.27
N ILE A 29 -17.82 0.09 8.45
CA ILE A 29 -17.15 1.22 9.12
C ILE A 29 -15.73 0.83 9.52
N THR A 30 -15.53 -0.35 10.12
CA THR A 30 -14.22 -0.88 10.50
C THR A 30 -13.31 -1.01 9.29
N LYS A 31 -13.80 -1.55 8.17
CA LYS A 31 -13.00 -1.65 6.94
C LYS A 31 -12.56 -0.28 6.43
N ARG A 32 -13.48 0.70 6.41
CA ARG A 32 -13.16 2.07 5.99
C ARG A 32 -12.13 2.72 6.91
N GLN A 33 -12.26 2.54 8.23
CA GLN A 33 -11.32 3.10 9.20
C GLN A 33 -9.93 2.48 9.01
N TRP A 34 -9.86 1.16 8.85
CA TRP A 34 -8.61 0.44 8.61
C TRP A 34 -7.89 0.96 7.36
N ASN A 35 -8.61 1.22 6.26
CA ASN A 35 -8.02 1.83 5.05
C ASN A 35 -7.43 3.23 5.32
N VAL A 36 -8.11 4.05 6.13
CA VAL A 36 -7.63 5.40 6.51
C VAL A 36 -6.37 5.32 7.36
N ASP A 37 -6.33 4.40 8.31
CA ASP A 37 -5.19 4.20 9.20
C ASP A 37 -3.96 3.75 8.39
N VAL A 38 -4.15 2.77 7.50
CA VAL A 38 -3.10 2.30 6.58
C VAL A 38 -2.62 3.42 5.67
N TYR A 39 -3.53 4.18 5.06
CA TYR A 39 -3.17 5.33 4.25
C TYR A 39 -2.29 6.33 5.02
N THR A 40 -2.66 6.63 6.27
CA THR A 40 -1.96 7.58 7.12
C THR A 40 -0.55 7.09 7.48
N ILE A 41 -0.43 5.83 7.91
CA ILE A 41 0.86 5.22 8.30
C ILE A 41 1.81 5.18 7.11
N TYR A 42 1.33 4.73 5.94
CA TYR A 42 2.19 4.65 4.75
C TYR A 42 2.56 6.01 4.21
N SER A 43 1.66 7.00 4.26
CA SER A 43 1.97 8.38 3.86
C SER A 43 3.06 9.00 4.73
N GLN A 44 3.03 8.73 6.05
CA GLN A 44 4.09 9.16 6.98
C GLN A 44 5.42 8.46 6.68
N ARG A 45 5.43 7.12 6.59
CA ARG A 45 6.64 6.35 6.24
C ARG A 45 7.21 6.76 4.89
N TYR A 46 6.34 7.08 3.93
CA TYR A 46 6.74 7.58 2.61
C TYR A 46 7.47 8.92 2.76
N ALA A 47 6.87 9.90 3.44
CA ALA A 47 7.50 11.19 3.68
C ALA A 47 8.87 11.02 4.39
N ASP A 48 8.96 10.18 5.41
CA ASP A 48 10.20 9.89 6.12
C ASP A 48 11.30 9.32 5.20
N VAL A 49 10.92 8.43 4.28
CA VAL A 49 11.84 7.87 3.30
C VAL A 49 12.27 8.93 2.29
N ILE A 50 11.34 9.74 1.78
CA ILE A 50 11.66 10.82 0.83
C ILE A 50 12.62 11.84 1.45
N HIS A 51 12.39 12.24 2.70
CA HIS A 51 13.27 13.16 3.42
C HIS A 51 14.65 12.59 3.73
N ALA A 52 14.82 11.27 3.67
CA ALA A 52 16.11 10.63 3.88
C ALA A 52 16.99 10.58 2.61
N PHE A 53 16.45 10.91 1.43
CA PHE A 53 17.26 10.94 0.21
C PHE A 53 18.36 12.00 0.32
N PRO A 54 19.61 11.67 -0.04
CA PRO A 54 20.69 12.64 -0.04
C PRO A 54 20.51 13.65 -1.17
N ASP A 55 20.98 14.87 -0.94
CA ASP A 55 20.94 15.98 -1.90
C ASP A 55 19.53 16.17 -2.51
N ASP A 56 19.47 16.53 -3.79
CA ASP A 56 18.22 16.63 -4.55
C ASP A 56 17.87 15.31 -5.28
N ALA A 57 18.37 14.16 -4.82
CA ALA A 57 18.25 12.88 -5.54
C ALA A 57 16.80 12.54 -5.90
N PHE A 58 15.88 12.62 -4.93
CA PHE A 58 14.48 12.28 -5.18
C PHE A 58 13.77 13.35 -6.02
N ALA A 59 14.12 14.63 -5.86
CA ALA A 59 13.58 15.71 -6.69
C ALA A 59 13.99 15.55 -8.16
N ASN A 60 15.25 15.18 -8.38
CA ASN A 60 15.83 14.95 -9.70
C ASN A 60 15.59 13.54 -10.25
N ARG A 61 14.77 12.69 -9.59
CA ARG A 61 14.60 11.27 -9.94
C ARG A 61 14.26 11.02 -11.41
N PHE A 62 13.61 11.98 -12.06
CA PHE A 62 13.21 11.94 -13.47
C PHE A 62 14.24 12.49 -14.46
N ASN A 63 15.29 13.18 -13.99
CA ASN A 63 16.31 13.78 -14.83
C ASN A 63 17.65 13.05 -14.65
N ALA A 64 17.98 12.18 -15.61
CA ALA A 64 19.20 11.38 -15.59
C ALA A 64 20.50 12.21 -15.48
N GLU A 65 20.51 13.44 -16.02
CA GLU A 65 21.68 14.31 -16.04
C GLU A 65 21.95 14.96 -14.68
N LEU A 66 20.92 15.10 -13.84
CA LEU A 66 20.99 15.73 -12.52
C LEU A 66 21.04 14.71 -11.36
N LEU A 67 21.15 13.41 -11.67
CA LEU A 67 21.22 12.39 -10.65
C LEU A 67 22.57 12.42 -9.94
N PRO A 68 22.61 12.36 -8.60
CA PRO A 68 23.86 12.23 -7.88
C PRO A 68 24.57 10.91 -8.24
N PRO A 69 25.90 10.85 -8.05
CA PRO A 69 26.66 9.63 -8.27
C PRO A 69 26.14 8.51 -7.37
N PRO A 70 26.13 7.25 -7.84
CA PRO A 70 25.79 6.11 -7.01
C PRO A 70 26.67 6.04 -5.77
N ASN A 71 26.06 5.87 -4.59
CA ASN A 71 26.77 5.67 -3.34
C ASN A 71 25.95 4.77 -2.39
N ALA A 72 26.59 4.30 -1.32
CA ALA A 72 25.97 3.36 -0.38
C ALA A 72 24.73 3.96 0.33
N GLN A 73 24.78 5.25 0.70
CA GLN A 73 23.67 5.93 1.35
C GLN A 73 22.44 6.01 0.43
N LEU A 74 22.65 6.38 -0.84
CA LEU A 74 21.60 6.43 -1.85
C LEU A 74 20.98 5.05 -2.07
N ASN A 75 21.80 4.00 -2.18
CA ASN A 75 21.30 2.63 -2.30
C ASN A 75 20.48 2.22 -1.07
N GLN A 76 20.91 2.56 0.14
CA GLN A 76 20.19 2.26 1.37
C GLN A 76 18.82 2.94 1.41
N VAL A 77 18.74 4.21 1.01
CA VAL A 77 17.46 4.95 1.00
C VAL A 77 16.52 4.42 -0.09
N ILE A 78 17.04 4.10 -1.28
CA ILE A 78 16.26 3.47 -2.35
C ILE A 78 15.78 2.07 -1.92
N TYR A 79 16.61 1.29 -1.24
CA TYR A 79 16.19 0.01 -0.67
C TYR A 79 15.02 0.20 0.31
N ARG A 80 15.10 1.20 1.21
CA ARG A 80 14.00 1.52 2.14
C ARG A 80 12.73 1.93 1.40
N TYR A 81 12.86 2.71 0.32
CA TYR A 81 11.75 3.07 -0.56
C TYR A 81 11.11 1.82 -1.20
N LEU A 82 11.91 0.99 -1.85
CA LEU A 82 11.42 -0.23 -2.51
C LEU A 82 10.80 -1.21 -1.52
N SER A 83 11.37 -1.34 -0.31
CA SER A 83 10.80 -2.14 0.77
C SER A 83 9.43 -1.62 1.19
N LEU A 84 9.27 -0.30 1.31
CA LEU A 84 7.98 0.32 1.63
C LEU A 84 6.93 0.01 0.55
N ILE A 85 7.31 0.14 -0.73
CA ILE A 85 6.39 -0.17 -1.83
C ILE A 85 6.07 -1.66 -1.87
N SER A 86 7.05 -2.54 -1.59
CA SER A 86 6.85 -3.99 -1.50
C SER A 86 5.82 -4.34 -0.41
N ASP A 87 5.92 -3.71 0.77
CA ASP A 87 4.94 -3.90 1.86
C ASP A 87 3.52 -3.51 1.41
N VAL A 88 3.37 -2.34 0.79
CA VAL A 88 2.06 -1.84 0.30
C VAL A 88 1.51 -2.76 -0.79
N TYR A 89 2.37 -3.15 -1.74
CA TYR A 89 1.99 -4.03 -2.83
C TYR A 89 1.50 -5.38 -2.29
N TYR A 90 2.19 -5.96 -1.31
CA TYR A 90 1.75 -7.16 -0.63
C TYR A 90 0.36 -7.00 0.01
N LEU A 91 0.15 -5.92 0.79
CA LEU A 91 -1.14 -5.66 1.43
C LEU A 91 -2.29 -5.48 0.43
N TYR A 92 -2.01 -4.86 -0.71
CA TYR A 92 -2.95 -4.76 -1.81
C TYR A 92 -3.27 -6.14 -2.41
N ARG A 93 -2.24 -6.94 -2.73
CA ARG A 93 -2.40 -8.27 -3.34
C ARG A 93 -3.17 -9.25 -2.45
N THR A 94 -3.03 -9.14 -1.14
CA THR A 94 -3.76 -9.97 -0.18
C THR A 94 -5.15 -9.40 0.20
N GLY A 95 -5.57 -8.30 -0.42
CA GLY A 95 -6.90 -7.72 -0.22
C GLY A 95 -7.09 -7.02 1.12
N TYR A 96 -6.00 -6.71 1.83
CA TYR A 96 -6.07 -5.87 3.02
C TYR A 96 -6.42 -4.45 2.59
N ILE A 97 -5.69 -3.89 1.62
CA ILE A 97 -5.97 -2.56 1.06
C ILE A 97 -7.02 -2.65 -0.05
N ASP A 98 -8.04 -1.81 0.03
CA ASP A 98 -9.04 -1.69 -1.03
C ASP A 98 -8.43 -1.17 -2.34
N GLN A 99 -8.93 -1.70 -3.46
CA GLN A 99 -8.52 -1.30 -4.82
C GLN A 99 -8.49 0.22 -5.00
N SER A 100 -9.51 0.93 -4.52
CA SER A 100 -9.61 2.38 -4.66
C SER A 100 -8.47 3.14 -3.97
N VAL A 101 -7.93 2.59 -2.87
CA VAL A 101 -6.78 3.19 -2.17
C VAL A 101 -5.50 2.91 -2.95
N TRP A 102 -5.34 1.69 -3.46
CA TRP A 102 -4.20 1.34 -4.31
C TRP A 102 -4.16 2.15 -5.60
N ASP A 103 -5.30 2.32 -6.29
CA ASP A 103 -5.42 3.06 -7.54
C ASP A 103 -5.01 4.53 -7.41
N MET A 104 -5.11 5.10 -6.22
CA MET A 104 -4.64 6.45 -5.93
C MET A 104 -3.10 6.54 -5.88
N TRP A 105 -2.43 5.52 -5.35
CA TRP A 105 -0.96 5.49 -5.20
C TRP A 105 -0.23 4.90 -6.39
N LYS A 106 -0.86 3.96 -7.09
CA LYS A 106 -0.26 3.20 -8.18
C LYS A 106 0.35 4.10 -9.26
N PRO A 107 -0.30 5.17 -9.76
CA PRO A 107 0.28 5.97 -10.84
C PRO A 107 1.60 6.64 -10.47
N GLU A 108 1.71 7.25 -9.29
CA GLU A 108 2.96 7.89 -8.84
C GLU A 108 4.02 6.86 -8.48
N THR A 109 3.60 5.70 -7.95
CA THR A 109 4.47 4.56 -7.66
C THR A 109 5.08 4.02 -8.95
N ASP A 110 4.25 3.67 -9.94
CA ASP A 110 4.70 3.18 -11.24
C ASP A 110 5.66 4.18 -11.89
N ARG A 111 5.28 5.46 -11.90
CA ARG A 111 6.12 6.54 -12.45
C ARG A 111 7.47 6.62 -11.73
N THR A 112 7.49 6.52 -10.40
CA THR A 112 8.73 6.57 -9.63
C THR A 112 9.58 5.32 -9.82
N LEU A 113 8.98 4.13 -9.89
CA LEU A 113 9.67 2.87 -10.18
C LEU A 113 10.32 2.88 -11.58
N ALA A 114 9.64 3.51 -12.55
CA ALA A 114 10.12 3.74 -13.91
C ALA A 114 11.13 4.89 -14.02
N SER A 115 11.39 5.64 -12.95
CA SER A 115 12.27 6.80 -13.01
C SER A 115 13.72 6.40 -13.30
N PRO A 116 14.50 7.22 -14.04
CA PRO A 116 15.92 7.01 -14.25
C PRO A 116 16.71 6.68 -12.97
N LEU A 117 16.36 7.30 -11.84
CA LEU A 117 17.00 7.00 -10.56
C LEU A 117 16.75 5.57 -10.10
N ILE A 118 15.50 5.11 -10.13
CA ILE A 118 15.19 3.75 -9.65
C ILE A 118 15.67 2.71 -10.66
N ALA A 119 15.48 2.95 -11.96
CA ALA A 119 15.93 2.05 -13.02
C ALA A 119 17.46 1.85 -13.00
N ARG A 120 18.24 2.91 -12.76
CA ARG A 120 19.71 2.83 -12.64
C ARG A 120 20.16 2.00 -11.43
N GLN A 121 19.42 2.03 -10.33
CA GLN A 121 19.79 1.39 -9.07
C GLN A 121 19.22 -0.02 -8.91
N TRP A 122 18.10 -0.32 -9.56
CA TRP A 122 17.41 -1.59 -9.48
C TRP A 122 18.29 -2.82 -9.71
N PRO A 123 19.21 -2.86 -10.70
CA PRO A 123 20.09 -4.00 -10.91
C PRO A 123 20.92 -4.40 -9.68
N ASN A 124 21.25 -3.45 -8.80
CA ASN A 124 22.03 -3.68 -7.59
C ASN A 124 21.17 -4.09 -6.38
N LEU A 125 19.86 -3.90 -6.45
CA LEU A 125 18.95 -4.10 -5.32
C LEU A 125 17.96 -5.25 -5.55
N LYS A 126 17.74 -5.64 -6.80
CA LYS A 126 16.70 -6.60 -7.19
C LYS A 126 16.80 -7.96 -6.51
N ASP A 127 18.02 -8.39 -6.16
CA ASP A 127 18.27 -9.70 -5.55
C ASP A 127 17.66 -9.78 -4.14
N GLU A 128 17.61 -8.66 -3.40
CA GLU A 128 16.94 -8.55 -2.10
C GLU A 128 15.43 -8.79 -2.18
N PHE A 129 14.84 -8.58 -3.36
CA PHE A 129 13.40 -8.71 -3.61
C PHE A 129 13.01 -10.01 -4.31
N MET A 130 13.96 -10.91 -4.60
CA MET A 130 13.66 -12.20 -5.25
C MET A 130 12.77 -13.11 -4.39
N ILE A 131 12.80 -12.95 -3.06
CA ILE A 131 11.89 -13.64 -2.14
C ILE A 131 10.43 -13.19 -2.31
N HIS A 132 10.20 -12.04 -2.96
CA HIS A 132 8.90 -11.48 -3.27
C HIS A 132 8.71 -11.42 -4.80
N PRO A 133 8.52 -12.57 -5.47
CA PRO A 133 8.55 -12.66 -6.94
C PRO A 133 7.49 -11.79 -7.62
N GLU A 134 6.31 -11.63 -7.00
CA GLU A 134 5.26 -10.76 -7.54
C GLU A 134 5.70 -9.29 -7.55
N PHE A 135 6.36 -8.83 -6.48
CA PHE A 135 6.86 -7.46 -6.41
C PHE A 135 8.02 -7.25 -7.38
N PHE A 136 8.96 -8.20 -7.46
CA PHE A 136 10.03 -8.19 -8.45
C PHE A 136 9.49 -8.07 -9.88
N GLN A 137 8.46 -8.85 -10.23
CA GLN A 137 7.80 -8.77 -11.52
C GLN A 137 7.13 -7.40 -11.72
N TYR A 138 6.43 -6.89 -10.72
CA TYR A 138 5.77 -5.59 -10.77
C TYR A 138 6.76 -4.45 -11.05
N VAL A 139 7.93 -4.43 -10.40
CA VAL A 139 8.97 -3.43 -10.66
C VAL A 139 9.49 -3.54 -12.10
N ASN A 140 9.77 -4.76 -12.57
CA ASN A 140 10.24 -4.97 -13.94
C ASN A 140 9.20 -4.56 -14.99
N GLU A 141 7.91 -4.77 -14.72
CA GLU A 141 6.82 -4.32 -15.59
C GLU A 141 6.71 -2.80 -15.63
N ALA A 142 6.86 -2.13 -14.49
CA ALA A 142 6.86 -0.68 -14.41
C ALA A 142 8.05 -0.05 -15.17
N GLN A 143 9.17 -0.75 -15.29
CA GLN A 143 10.38 -0.27 -15.99
C GLN A 143 10.44 -0.65 -17.47
N LYS A 144 9.42 -1.31 -18.02
CA LYS A 144 9.38 -1.58 -19.47
C LYS A 144 9.26 -0.25 -20.23
N PRO A 145 10.01 -0.08 -21.33
CA PRO A 145 9.96 1.12 -22.16
C PRO A 145 8.61 1.31 -22.85
#